data_AF-A0AAW1HW88-F1
#
_entry.id   AF-A0AAW1HW88-F1
#
_cell.length_a   1.000
_cell.length_b   1.000
_cell.length_c   1.000
_cell.angle_alpha   90.00
_cell.angle_beta   90.00
_cell.angle_gamma   90.00
#
_symmetry.space_group_name_H-M   'P 1'
#
loop_
_entity.id
_entity.type
_entity.pdbx_description
1 polymer ?
#
loop_
_entity_poly.entity_id
_entity_poly.type
_entity_poly.pdbx_seq_one_letter_code
_entity_poly.pdbx_strand_id
1 'polypeptide(L)'
;MQEVGQFHVGDMINVFRHGSLVMQNLGETSTPTSGCVLFGTVGGAIGLVTQIPADFYEFLFELQNRLASVIKSVGKIDHSYWRSFHTDIKTEDCEGFIDGDLIESFLDLSAEKMKEVAEGLQIVGEGGMKQECTVDDLVKMVEDLTRIH
;
A
#
# COMPACT_ATOMS: atom_id res chain seq x y z
N MET A 1 -20.58 6.77 15.59
CA MET A 1 -19.36 6.07 15.12
C MET A 1 -18.66 7.06 14.20
N GLN A 2 -17.38 7.35 14.42
CA GLN A 2 -16.60 8.27 13.59
C GLN A 2 -15.94 7.48 12.46
N GLU A 3 -16.00 7.99 11.23
CA GLU A 3 -15.28 7.44 10.09
C GLU A 3 -13.80 7.83 10.23
N VAL A 4 -12.91 6.83 10.19
CA VAL A 4 -11.45 7.00 10.40
C VAL A 4 -10.63 6.48 9.21
N GLY A 5 -11.30 6.06 8.15
CA GLY A 5 -10.66 5.63 6.92
C GLY A 5 -11.65 5.50 5.78
N GLN A 6 -11.22 5.94 4.60
CA GLN A 6 -12.02 5.99 3.38
C GLN A 6 -11.13 5.84 2.15
N PHE A 7 -11.60 5.09 1.16
CA PHE A 7 -10.81 4.73 -0.03
C PHE A 7 -11.72 4.42 -1.22
N HIS A 8 -11.38 4.95 -2.39
CA HIS A 8 -12.06 4.59 -3.64
C HIS A 8 -11.42 3.35 -4.27
N VAL A 9 -12.10 2.21 -4.15
CA VAL A 9 -11.66 0.92 -4.70
C VAL A 9 -11.78 0.89 -6.23
N GLY A 10 -12.78 1.58 -6.80
CA GLY A 10 -13.05 1.57 -8.25
C GLY A 10 -13.94 0.44 -8.74
N ASP A 11 -14.45 -0.42 -7.84
CA ASP A 11 -15.37 -1.52 -8.17
C ASP A 11 -16.36 -1.74 -7.01
N MET A 12 -17.44 -2.48 -7.28
CA MET A 12 -18.47 -2.84 -6.32
C MET A 12 -18.12 -4.15 -5.61
N ILE A 13 -17.80 -4.06 -4.33
CA ILE A 13 -17.53 -5.23 -3.48
C ILE A 13 -18.85 -5.93 -3.12
N ASN A 14 -18.94 -7.23 -3.42
CA ASN A 14 -20.11 -8.05 -3.12
C ASN A 14 -19.95 -8.91 -1.85
N VAL A 15 -18.71 -9.30 -1.51
CA VAL A 15 -18.45 -10.22 -0.40
C VAL A 15 -17.12 -9.91 0.26
N PHE A 16 -17.09 -10.02 1.59
CA PHE A 16 -15.88 -10.06 2.40
C PHE A 16 -15.79 -11.43 3.09
N ARG A 17 -14.57 -11.98 3.19
CA ARG A 17 -14.31 -13.24 3.87
C ARG A 17 -12.96 -13.22 4.56
N HIS A 18 -12.94 -13.51 5.87
CA HIS A 18 -11.70 -13.77 6.59
C HIS A 18 -10.99 -15.00 6.01
N GLY A 19 -9.69 -14.86 5.74
CA GLY A 19 -8.85 -15.92 5.18
C GLY A 19 -7.70 -15.33 4.37
N SER A 20 -6.70 -16.15 4.09
CA SER A 20 -5.56 -15.84 3.21
C SER A 20 -5.41 -16.97 2.20
N LEU A 21 -4.89 -16.66 1.01
CA LEU A 21 -4.58 -17.64 -0.04
C LEU A 21 -3.14 -18.15 0.06
N VAL A 22 -2.31 -17.56 0.92
CA VAL A 22 -0.90 -17.90 1.09
C VAL A 22 -0.72 -18.86 2.26
N MET A 23 0.31 -19.71 2.19
CA MET A 23 0.72 -20.57 3.31
C MET A 23 1.16 -19.70 4.50
N GLN A 24 0.39 -19.76 5.59
CA GLN A 24 0.75 -19.12 6.84
C GLN A 24 1.83 -19.94 7.57
N ASN A 25 3.10 -19.69 7.24
CA ASN A 25 4.20 -20.18 8.05
C ASN A 25 4.26 -19.35 9.34
N LEU A 26 3.60 -19.86 10.40
CA LEU A 26 3.42 -19.26 11.73
C LEU A 26 4.74 -18.92 12.51
N GLY A 27 5.89 -18.89 11.85
CA GLY A 27 7.18 -18.52 12.42
C GLY A 27 8.08 -17.64 11.53
N GLU A 28 7.63 -17.26 10.33
CA GLU A 28 8.45 -16.53 9.33
C GLU A 28 7.71 -15.33 8.72
N THR A 29 6.80 -14.68 9.45
CA THR A 29 6.18 -13.44 8.94
C THR A 29 7.18 -12.29 9.05
N SER A 30 7.90 -12.01 7.96
CA SER A 30 8.76 -10.82 7.81
C SER A 30 7.94 -9.53 7.76
N THR A 31 6.68 -9.60 7.31
CA THR A 31 5.77 -8.45 7.20
C THR A 31 4.96 -8.23 8.47
N PRO A 32 4.91 -6.99 9.00
CA PRO A 32 4.14 -6.65 10.19
C PRO A 32 2.66 -6.42 9.82
N THR A 33 2.01 -7.41 9.22
CA THR A 33 0.59 -7.33 8.86
C THR A 33 -0.26 -8.16 9.82
N SER A 34 -1.42 -7.65 10.23
CA SER A 34 -2.34 -8.36 11.12
C SER A 34 -3.74 -8.47 10.52
N GLY A 35 -4.35 -9.64 10.70
CA GLY A 35 -5.62 -9.97 10.06
C GLY A 35 -5.49 -10.13 8.55
N CYS A 36 -6.50 -10.76 7.95
CA CYS A 36 -6.57 -10.89 6.50
C CYS A 36 -8.03 -11.09 6.09
N VAL A 37 -8.52 -10.18 5.25
CA VAL A 37 -9.88 -10.22 4.71
C VAL A 37 -9.78 -10.17 3.20
N LEU A 38 -10.20 -11.25 2.55
CA LEU A 38 -10.39 -11.28 1.10
C LEU A 38 -11.72 -10.61 0.75
N PHE A 39 -11.77 -9.95 -0.40
CA PHE A 39 -13.00 -9.45 -0.97
C PHE A 39 -13.12 -9.78 -2.43
N GLY A 40 -14.36 -9.98 -2.89
CA GLY A 40 -14.68 -10.20 -4.30
C GLY A 40 -15.59 -9.11 -4.84
N THR A 41 -15.31 -8.64 -6.04
CA THR A 41 -16.05 -7.56 -6.69
C THR A 41 -16.97 -8.06 -7.80
N VAL A 42 -17.88 -7.20 -8.27
CA VAL A 42 -18.73 -7.45 -9.45
C VAL A 42 -17.88 -7.63 -10.71
N GLY A 43 -16.79 -6.86 -10.86
CA GLY A 43 -15.85 -6.99 -11.97
C GLY A 43 -15.04 -8.29 -11.99
N GLY A 44 -15.15 -9.13 -10.95
CA GLY A 44 -14.43 -10.39 -10.82
C GLY A 44 -13.02 -10.23 -10.23
N ALA A 45 -12.65 -9.02 -9.79
CA ALA A 45 -11.42 -8.82 -9.04
C ALA A 45 -11.54 -9.46 -7.65
N ILE A 46 -10.42 -10.02 -7.19
CA ILE A 46 -10.26 -10.52 -5.83
C ILE A 46 -9.16 -9.66 -5.20
N GLY A 47 -9.48 -9.00 -4.09
CA GLY A 47 -8.52 -8.20 -3.35
C GLY A 47 -8.39 -8.65 -1.90
N LEU A 48 -7.40 -8.08 -1.22
CA LEU A 48 -7.07 -8.36 0.17
C LEU A 48 -7.00 -7.06 0.96
N VAL A 49 -7.55 -7.07 2.17
CA VAL A 49 -7.39 -6.01 3.17
C VAL A 49 -6.68 -6.61 4.38
N THR A 50 -5.60 -5.95 4.79
CA THR A 50 -4.84 -6.28 6.00
C THR A 50 -4.58 -5.02 6.82
N GLN A 51 -4.37 -5.18 8.12
CA GLN A 51 -3.98 -4.09 9.00
C GLN A 51 -2.46 -4.01 9.12
N ILE A 52 -1.95 -2.81 9.35
CA ILE A 52 -0.53 -2.51 9.56
C ILE A 52 -0.37 -1.61 10.79
N PRO A 53 0.78 -1.68 11.50
CA PRO A 53 1.12 -0.74 12.56
C PRO A 53 1.18 0.71 12.08
N ALA A 54 0.93 1.67 12.98
CA ALA A 54 0.93 3.10 12.67
C ALA A 54 2.26 3.59 12.06
N ASP A 55 3.38 3.22 12.67
CA ASP A 55 4.72 3.59 12.16
C ASP A 55 4.95 3.06 10.73
N PHE A 56 4.40 1.89 10.41
CA PHE A 56 4.51 1.31 9.08
C PHE A 56 3.56 1.98 8.09
N TYR A 57 2.36 2.37 8.52
CA TYR A 57 1.46 3.21 7.73
C TYR A 57 2.10 4.54 7.37
N GLU A 58 2.71 5.25 8.32
CA GLU A 58 3.37 6.54 8.07
C GLU A 58 4.49 6.39 7.01
N PHE A 59 5.31 5.34 7.14
CA PHE A 59 6.34 5.03 6.17
C PHE A 59 5.78 4.72 4.78
N LEU A 60 4.79 3.82 4.68
CA LEU A 60 4.19 3.45 3.40
C LEU A 60 3.43 4.61 2.76
N PHE A 61 2.83 5.49 3.57
CA PHE A 61 2.17 6.69 3.08
C PHE A 61 3.18 7.66 2.44
N GLU A 62 4.35 7.85 3.06
CA GLU A 62 5.43 8.65 2.46
C GLU A 62 5.93 8.01 1.15
N LEU A 63 6.14 6.69 1.16
CA LEU A 63 6.54 5.93 -0.04
C LEU A 63 5.51 6.07 -1.17
N GLN A 64 4.21 5.94 -0.86
CA GLN A 64 3.12 6.09 -1.82
C GLN A 64 3.13 7.47 -2.48
N ASN A 65 3.32 8.54 -1.69
CA ASN A 65 3.35 9.91 -2.22
C ASN A 65 4.55 10.14 -3.16
N ARG A 66 5.70 9.53 -2.87
CA ARG A 66 6.89 9.57 -3.73
C ARG A 66 6.69 8.75 -5.00
N LEU A 67 6.08 7.57 -4.90
CA LEU A 67 5.73 6.76 -6.07
C LEU A 67 4.75 7.49 -6.99
N ALA A 68 3.72 8.11 -6.43
CA ALA A 68 2.73 8.87 -7.19
C ALA A 68 3.34 10.07 -7.95
N SER A 69 4.45 10.65 -7.47
CA SER A 69 5.14 11.75 -8.16
C SER A 69 6.10 11.27 -9.26
N VAL A 70 6.74 10.11 -9.09
CA VAL A 70 7.72 9.54 -10.03
C VAL A 70 7.06 8.72 -11.15
N ILE A 71 5.91 8.10 -10.86
CA ILE A 71 5.16 7.28 -11.81
C ILE A 71 4.28 8.17 -12.68
N LYS A 72 4.51 8.12 -14.00
CA LYS A 72 3.68 8.84 -14.97
C LYS A 72 2.39 8.07 -15.19
N SER A 73 1.31 8.56 -14.60
CA SER A 73 -0.03 8.00 -14.78
C SER A 73 -0.49 8.04 -16.25
N VAL A 74 -1.14 6.97 -16.70
CA VAL A 74 -1.78 6.91 -18.02
C VAL A 74 -2.94 7.91 -18.03
N GLY A 75 -2.97 8.78 -19.04
CA GLY A 75 -3.98 9.84 -19.10
C GLY A 75 -3.73 11.00 -18.13
N LYS A 76 -2.59 11.03 -17.41
CA LYS A 76 -2.23 12.07 -16.43
C LYS A 76 -3.27 12.24 -15.32
N ILE A 77 -3.83 11.12 -14.85
CA ILE A 77 -4.78 11.10 -13.74
C ILE A 77 -3.98 11.05 -12.44
N ASP A 78 -4.18 12.02 -11.55
CA ASP A 78 -3.53 12.02 -10.24
C ASP A 78 -4.00 10.84 -9.40
N HIS A 79 -3.06 10.13 -8.77
CA HIS A 79 -3.36 8.96 -7.94
C HIS A 79 -4.25 9.33 -6.74
N SER A 80 -3.94 10.43 -6.06
CA SER A 80 -4.75 10.94 -4.94
C SER A 80 -6.18 11.22 -5.36
N TYR A 81 -6.37 11.82 -6.55
CA TYR A 81 -7.70 12.06 -7.12
C TYR A 81 -8.44 10.74 -7.39
N TRP A 82 -7.78 9.76 -7.99
CA TRP A 82 -8.39 8.44 -8.26
C TRP A 82 -8.81 7.71 -6.98
N ARG A 83 -7.98 7.76 -5.92
CA ARG A 83 -8.26 7.09 -4.64
C ARG A 83 -9.14 7.91 -3.68
N SER A 84 -9.42 9.17 -4.00
CA SER A 84 -10.31 10.04 -3.22
C SER A 84 -11.68 9.41 -3.05
N PHE A 85 -12.17 9.34 -1.82
CA PHE A 85 -13.54 8.90 -1.56
C PHE A 85 -14.51 9.76 -2.36
N HIS A 86 -15.39 9.12 -3.14
CA HIS A 86 -16.28 9.82 -4.06
C HIS A 86 -17.69 9.23 -4.03
N THR A 87 -18.68 10.12 -3.92
CA THR A 87 -20.10 9.86 -4.08
C THR A 87 -20.72 11.00 -4.90
N ASP A 88 -21.96 10.84 -5.33
CA ASP A 88 -22.72 11.91 -6.02
C ASP A 88 -22.86 13.19 -5.20
N ILE A 89 -22.63 13.14 -3.88
CA ILE A 89 -22.89 14.23 -2.93
C ILE A 89 -21.59 14.87 -2.44
N LYS A 90 -20.54 14.06 -2.21
CA LYS A 90 -19.27 14.53 -1.65
C LYS A 90 -18.08 13.81 -2.25
N THR A 91 -16.95 14.52 -2.30
CA THR A 91 -15.62 13.98 -2.57
C THR A 91 -14.70 14.40 -1.43
N GLU A 92 -13.98 13.44 -0.84
CA GLU A 92 -13.07 13.65 0.28
C GLU A 92 -11.77 12.87 0.01
N ASP A 93 -10.65 13.33 0.58
CA ASP A 93 -9.35 12.70 0.35
C ASP A 93 -9.31 11.27 0.94
N CYS A 94 -8.51 10.42 0.33
CA CYS A 94 -8.21 9.10 0.88
C CYS A 94 -7.54 9.23 2.26
N GLU A 95 -8.06 8.51 3.26
CA GLU A 95 -7.51 8.51 4.63
C GLU A 95 -7.50 7.08 5.19
N GLY A 96 -6.47 6.71 5.95
CA GLY A 96 -6.42 5.44 6.67
C GLY A 96 -6.20 4.19 5.80
N PHE A 97 -5.87 4.36 4.52
CA PHE A 97 -5.60 3.28 3.57
C PHE A 97 -4.30 3.53 2.78
N ILE A 98 -3.61 2.44 2.46
CA ILE A 98 -2.47 2.40 1.56
C ILE A 98 -2.87 1.57 0.34
N ASP A 99 -2.54 2.07 -0.85
CA ASP A 99 -2.75 1.39 -2.12
C ASP A 99 -1.62 0.39 -2.40
N GLY A 100 -1.87 -0.88 -2.09
CA GLY A 100 -0.90 -1.98 -2.30
C GLY A 100 -0.41 -2.07 -3.75
N ASP A 101 -1.31 -1.88 -4.73
CA ASP A 101 -0.96 -1.94 -6.15
C ASP A 101 0.09 -0.88 -6.51
N LEU A 102 -0.03 0.32 -5.94
CA LEU A 102 0.95 1.40 -6.16
C LEU A 102 2.28 1.07 -5.47
N ILE A 103 2.25 0.56 -4.22
CA ILE A 103 3.47 0.17 -3.50
C ILE A 103 4.24 -0.92 -4.28
N GLU A 104 3.55 -1.94 -4.76
CA GLU A 104 4.14 -3.07 -5.48
C GLU A 104 4.75 -2.66 -6.82
N SER A 105 4.17 -1.65 -7.48
CA SER A 105 4.72 -1.10 -8.72
C SER A 105 6.14 -0.52 -8.57
N PHE A 106 6.63 -0.31 -7.34
CA PHE A 106 8.02 0.04 -7.09
C PHE A 106 9.00 -0.96 -7.73
N LEU A 107 8.68 -2.26 -7.68
CA LEU A 107 9.55 -3.32 -8.22
C LEU A 107 9.66 -3.30 -9.74
N ASP A 108 8.72 -2.64 -10.43
CA ASP A 108 8.70 -2.49 -11.89
C ASP A 108 9.46 -1.24 -12.37
N LEU A 109 9.94 -0.40 -11.45
CA LEU A 109 10.67 0.82 -11.78
C LEU A 109 12.08 0.54 -12.30
N SER A 110 12.61 1.47 -13.10
CA SER A 110 14.03 1.46 -13.43
C SER A 110 14.88 1.78 -12.18
N ALA A 111 16.13 1.30 -12.15
CA ALA A 111 17.05 1.56 -11.04
C ALA A 111 17.24 3.06 -10.74
N GLU A 112 17.20 3.91 -11.77
CA GLU A 112 17.26 5.36 -11.63
C GLU A 112 16.06 5.91 -10.84
N LYS A 113 14.84 5.45 -11.19
CA LYS A 113 13.62 5.85 -10.51
C LYS A 113 13.50 5.27 -9.11
N MET A 114 13.94 4.03 -8.90
CA MET A 114 14.01 3.44 -7.57
C MET A 114 14.89 4.29 -6.64
N LYS A 115 16.03 4.76 -7.15
CA LYS A 115 16.92 5.65 -6.41
C LYS A 115 16.28 7.01 -6.12
N GLU A 116 15.58 7.58 -7.11
CA GLU A 116 14.81 8.84 -6.94
C GLU A 116 13.74 8.70 -5.83
N VAL A 117 13.02 7.58 -5.79
CA VAL A 117 12.01 7.29 -4.76
C VAL A 117 12.66 7.12 -3.38
N ALA A 118 13.78 6.40 -3.29
CA ALA A 118 14.49 6.14 -2.04
C ALA A 118 15.17 7.39 -1.45
N GLU A 119 15.49 8.39 -2.27
CA GLU A 119 16.30 9.55 -1.86
C GLU A 119 15.66 10.33 -0.70
N GLY A 120 16.35 10.35 0.44
CA GLY A 120 15.91 11.05 1.64
C GLY A 120 14.77 10.38 2.41
N LEU A 121 14.35 9.17 2.01
CA LEU A 121 13.42 8.36 2.78
C LEU A 121 14.14 7.80 4.02
N GLN A 122 13.46 7.77 5.16
CA GLN A 122 14.05 7.28 6.41
C GLN A 122 13.28 6.06 6.91
N ILE A 123 14.02 5.03 7.31
CA ILE A 123 13.48 3.85 7.97
C ILE A 123 13.91 3.83 9.44
N VAL A 124 13.06 3.31 10.32
CA VAL A 124 13.41 3.11 11.73
C VAL A 124 14.22 1.83 11.84
N GLY A 125 15.51 1.96 12.12
CA GLY A 125 16.43 0.83 12.31
C GLY A 125 16.34 0.21 13.70
N GLU A 126 17.14 -0.84 13.92
CA GLU A 126 17.24 -1.51 15.22
C GLU A 126 17.66 -0.51 16.31
N GLY A 127 16.85 -0.40 17.37
CA GLY A 127 17.06 0.56 18.45
C GLY A 127 16.34 1.92 18.27
N GLY A 128 15.48 2.06 17.26
CA GLY A 128 14.62 3.24 17.09
C GLY A 128 15.31 4.44 16.45
N MET A 129 16.54 4.27 15.95
CA MET A 129 17.25 5.33 15.23
C MET A 129 16.79 5.39 13.78
N LYS A 130 16.50 6.60 13.30
CA LYS A 130 16.20 6.83 11.88
C LYS A 130 17.50 6.70 11.07
N GLN A 131 17.47 5.82 10.09
CA GLN A 131 18.55 5.63 9.12
C GLN A 131 18.03 5.89 7.71
N GLU A 132 18.94 6.21 6.79
CA GLU A 132 18.61 6.35 5.39
C GLU A 132 18.10 5.02 4.83
N CYS A 133 16.96 5.05 4.13
CA CYS A 133 16.39 3.88 3.50
C CYS A 133 17.05 3.69 2.13
N THR A 134 17.73 2.56 1.95
CA THR A 134 18.35 2.24 0.66
C THR A 134 17.35 1.63 -0.31
N VAL A 135 17.71 1.60 -1.61
CA VAL A 135 16.91 0.90 -2.62
C VAL A 135 16.74 -0.58 -2.27
N ASP A 136 17.81 -1.23 -1.78
CA ASP A 136 17.77 -2.65 -1.41
C ASP A 136 16.82 -2.90 -0.22
N ASP A 137 16.75 -1.97 0.73
CA ASP A 137 15.79 -2.04 1.85
C ASP A 137 14.35 -1.97 1.33
N LEU A 138 14.07 -1.05 0.40
CA LEU A 138 12.74 -0.93 -0.22
C LEU A 138 12.39 -2.16 -1.05
N VAL A 139 13.31 -2.67 -1.87
CA VAL A 139 13.08 -3.88 -2.68
C VAL A 139 12.72 -5.04 -1.75
N LYS A 140 13.53 -5.28 -0.72
CA LYS A 140 13.27 -6.37 0.24
C LYS A 140 11.91 -6.20 0.93
N MET A 141 11.58 -4.98 1.36
CA MET A 141 10.32 -4.69 2.03
C MET A 141 9.10 -4.90 1.12
N VAL A 142 9.17 -4.43 -0.12
CA VAL A 142 8.06 -4.60 -1.08
C VAL A 142 7.94 -6.07 -1.49
N GLU A 143 9.05 -6.78 -1.70
CA GLU A 143 9.04 -8.23 -1.92
C GLU A 143 8.40 -8.97 -0.74
N ASP A 144 8.70 -8.58 0.49
CA ASP A 144 8.07 -9.13 1.69
C ASP A 144 6.55 -8.86 1.70
N LEU A 145 6.10 -7.67 1.29
CA LEU A 145 4.68 -7.30 1.16
C LEU A 145 3.95 -8.12 0.08
N THR A 146 4.57 -8.37 -1.07
CA THR A 146 3.93 -9.17 -2.14
C THR A 146 3.60 -10.60 -1.70
N ARG A 147 4.24 -11.12 -0.65
CA ARG A 147 3.99 -12.47 -0.13
C ARG A 147 2.68 -12.62 0.65
N ILE A 148 1.90 -11.56 0.84
CA ILE A 148 0.64 -11.65 1.60
C ILE A 148 -0.54 -12.17 0.76
N HIS A 149 -0.42 -12.21 -0.56
CA HIS A 149 -1.48 -12.61 -1.49
C HIS A 149 -1.00 -13.55 -2.60
#